data_AF-A0A7S1ES45-F1
#
_entry.id   AF-A0A7S1ES45-F1
#
_cell.length_a   1.000
_cell.length_b   1.000
_cell.length_c   1.000
_cell.angle_alpha   90.00
_cell.angle_beta   90.00
_cell.angle_gamma   90.00
#
_symmetry.space_group_name_H-M   'P 1'
#
loop_
_entity.id
_entity.type
_entity.pdbx_description
1 polymer ?
#
loop_
_entity_poly.entity_id
_entity_poly.type
_entity_poly.pdbx_seq_one_letter_code
_entity_poly.pdbx_strand_id
1 'polypeptide(L)'
;MRKIIKDLLPLLDGSRSNADRRGASEALRSVVRRLDLQLVPYAAFLIVPTISRMVDQDSAVRSSASEVFGSLVRLIPLEEGKSSDDEQLSEEMKKEREEARVFLGQLLGTRQRTPYKLPVPIGDGITLRKYQQECLDWLAFLNRYGLHGALCDDMGLGKTLMTLS
;
A
#
# COMPACT_ATOMS: atom_id res chain seq x y z
N MET A 1 8.42 14.72 -12.25
CA MET A 1 7.50 13.71 -11.68
C MET A 1 6.57 13.04 -12.69
N ARG A 2 5.87 13.76 -13.58
CA ARG A 2 4.94 13.14 -14.55
C ARG A 2 5.52 11.97 -15.37
N LYS A 3 6.76 12.11 -15.88
CA LYS A 3 7.46 11.03 -16.61
C LYS A 3 7.76 9.82 -15.73
N ILE A 4 8.08 10.01 -14.45
CA ILE A 4 8.31 8.89 -13.53
C ILE A 4 7.01 8.10 -13.35
N ILE A 5 5.89 8.80 -13.12
CA ILE A 5 4.59 8.16 -12.94
C ILE A 5 4.15 7.42 -14.20
N LYS A 6 4.29 8.04 -15.38
CA LYS A 6 3.82 7.47 -16.65
C LYS A 6 4.74 6.41 -17.26
N ASP A 7 6.05 6.57 -17.11
CA ASP A 7 7.03 5.78 -17.86
C ASP A 7 7.79 4.81 -16.96
N LEU A 8 8.06 5.19 -15.70
CA LEU A 8 8.86 4.37 -14.77
C LEU A 8 8.01 3.41 -13.94
N LEU A 9 6.90 3.87 -13.35
CA LEU A 9 6.06 3.02 -12.49
C LEU A 9 5.50 1.79 -13.21
N PRO A 10 5.05 1.85 -14.48
CA PRO A 10 4.58 0.66 -15.19
C PRO A 10 5.65 -0.42 -15.41
N LEU A 11 6.94 -0.05 -15.33
CA LEU A 11 8.04 -1.00 -15.42
C LEU A 11 8.26 -1.78 -14.12
N LEU A 12 7.65 -1.33 -13.02
CA LEU A 12 7.61 -2.08 -11.77
C LEU A 12 6.55 -3.19 -11.80
N ASP A 13 5.71 -3.32 -12.83
CA ASP A 13 4.68 -4.37 -12.87
C ASP A 13 5.28 -5.79 -12.87
N GLY A 14 4.57 -6.75 -12.23
CA GLY A 14 5.07 -8.13 -12.02
C GLY A 14 5.22 -8.93 -13.31
N SER A 15 4.48 -8.56 -14.36
CA SER A 15 4.56 -9.17 -15.68
C SER A 15 5.79 -8.75 -16.49
N ARG A 16 6.53 -7.72 -16.05
CA ARG A 16 7.72 -7.21 -16.75
C ARG A 16 8.94 -8.09 -16.53
N SER A 17 9.97 -7.91 -17.36
CA SER A 17 11.22 -8.65 -17.22
C SER A 17 11.94 -8.31 -15.90
N ASN A 18 12.77 -9.22 -15.39
CA ASN A 18 13.56 -8.94 -14.18
C ASN A 18 14.49 -7.73 -14.38
N ALA A 19 14.99 -7.50 -15.60
CA ALA A 19 15.83 -6.36 -15.92
C ALA A 19 15.05 -5.04 -15.81
N ASP A 20 13.82 -4.98 -16.33
CA ASP A 20 12.96 -3.80 -16.23
C ASP A 20 12.66 -3.46 -14.77
N ARG A 21 12.24 -4.46 -13.98
CA ARG A 21 11.90 -4.25 -12.56
C ARG A 21 13.10 -3.82 -11.74
N ARG A 22 14.29 -4.39 -11.99
CA ARG A 22 15.55 -3.95 -11.37
C ARG A 22 15.89 -2.50 -11.74
N GLY A 23 15.87 -2.18 -13.04
CA GLY A 23 16.16 -0.83 -13.52
C GLY A 23 15.19 0.20 -12.94
N ALA A 24 13.89 -0.12 -12.95
CA ALA A 24 12.84 0.76 -12.44
C ALA A 24 12.94 0.95 -10.92
N SER A 25 13.18 -0.12 -10.15
CA SER A 25 13.31 -0.03 -8.69
C SER A 25 14.56 0.76 -8.27
N GLU A 26 15.69 0.59 -8.96
CA GLU A 26 16.91 1.34 -8.66
C GLU A 26 16.83 2.82 -9.11
N ALA A 27 16.18 3.08 -10.25
CA ALA A 27 15.89 4.44 -10.69
C ALA A 27 14.95 5.15 -9.70
N LEU A 28 13.89 4.46 -9.24
CA LEU A 28 12.97 5.01 -8.23
C LEU A 28 13.71 5.29 -6.91
N ARG A 29 14.55 4.36 -6.45
CA ARG A 29 15.41 4.56 -5.27
C ARG A 29 16.32 5.78 -5.41
N SER A 30 16.93 5.96 -6.57
CA SER A 30 17.79 7.12 -6.86
C SER A 30 17.00 8.43 -6.86
N VAL A 31 15.79 8.45 -7.42
CA VAL A 31 14.88 9.61 -7.37
C VAL A 31 14.51 9.95 -5.93
N VAL A 32 14.11 8.94 -5.15
CA VAL A 32 13.64 9.12 -3.77
C VAL A 32 14.73 9.67 -2.87
N ARG A 33 15.95 9.13 -2.97
CA ARG A 33 17.11 9.64 -2.23
C ARG A 33 17.50 11.08 -2.58
N ARG A 34 17.27 11.51 -3.84
CA ARG A 34 17.70 12.83 -4.31
C ARG A 34 16.67 13.92 -4.06
N LEU A 35 15.39 13.61 -4.18
CA LEU A 35 14.32 14.60 -4.10
C LEU A 35 13.77 14.76 -2.67
N ASP A 36 13.81 13.72 -1.84
CA ASP A 36 13.41 13.74 -0.43
C ASP A 36 12.10 14.51 -0.17
N LEU A 37 12.12 15.66 0.53
CA LEU A 37 10.93 16.48 0.82
C LEU A 37 10.20 16.99 -0.43
N GLN A 38 10.86 17.10 -1.58
CA GLN A 38 10.19 17.49 -2.83
C GLN A 38 9.23 16.41 -3.35
N LEU A 39 9.31 15.19 -2.80
CA LEU A 39 8.38 14.11 -3.11
C LEU A 39 7.13 14.11 -2.26
N VAL A 40 7.02 14.99 -1.26
CA VAL A 40 5.83 15.05 -0.40
C VAL A 40 4.55 15.04 -1.24
N PRO A 41 4.31 15.90 -2.24
CA PRO A 41 3.06 15.90 -3.02
C PRO A 41 2.79 14.62 -3.84
N TYR A 42 3.80 13.76 -3.97
CA TYR A 42 3.79 12.58 -4.83
C TYR A 42 3.96 11.27 -4.05
N ALA A 43 4.13 11.32 -2.73
CA ALA A 43 4.51 10.16 -1.94
C ALA A 43 3.44 9.06 -2.03
N ALA A 44 2.16 9.44 -1.98
CA ALA A 44 1.05 8.51 -2.11
C ALA A 44 1.09 7.70 -3.44
N PHE A 45 1.41 8.33 -4.58
CA PHE A 45 1.51 7.63 -5.87
C PHE A 45 2.65 6.62 -5.92
N LEU A 46 3.75 6.91 -5.23
CA LEU A 46 4.95 6.09 -5.28
C LEU A 46 4.88 4.91 -4.31
N ILE A 47 4.18 5.05 -3.18
CA ILE A 47 4.12 3.99 -2.18
C ILE A 47 3.40 2.76 -2.71
N VAL A 48 2.24 2.93 -3.37
CA VAL A 48 1.41 1.77 -3.77
C VAL A 48 2.18 0.79 -4.67
N PRO A 49 2.82 1.24 -5.78
CA PRO A 49 3.64 0.35 -6.60
C PRO A 49 4.84 -0.22 -5.84
N THR A 50 5.45 0.57 -4.94
CA THR A 50 6.62 0.16 -4.17
C THR A 50 6.30 -1.01 -3.23
N ILE A 51 5.18 -0.95 -2.50
CA ILE A 51 4.82 -2.01 -1.54
C ILE A 51 4.70 -3.35 -2.27
N SER A 52 4.07 -3.36 -3.44
CA SER A 52 3.91 -4.58 -4.25
C SER A 52 5.24 -5.22 -4.68
N ARG A 53 6.35 -4.47 -4.61
CA ARG A 53 7.71 -4.94 -4.96
C ARG A 53 8.53 -5.40 -3.77
N MET A 54 8.06 -5.17 -2.54
CA MET A 54 8.73 -5.70 -1.34
C MET A 54 8.69 -7.24 -1.27
N VAL A 55 7.78 -7.87 -2.02
CA VAL A 55 7.61 -9.33 -2.13
C VAL A 55 8.05 -9.89 -3.49
N ASP A 56 8.77 -9.12 -4.30
CA ASP A 56 9.28 -9.57 -5.62
C ASP A 56 10.15 -10.82 -5.48
N GLN A 57 10.22 -11.67 -6.50
CA GLN A 57 11.12 -12.84 -6.49
C GLN A 57 12.60 -12.44 -6.47
N ASP A 58 12.92 -11.27 -7.00
CA ASP A 58 14.28 -10.74 -7.06
C ASP A 58 14.69 -10.01 -5.77
N SER A 59 15.77 -10.46 -5.14
CA SER A 59 16.24 -9.87 -3.87
C SER A 59 16.68 -8.43 -3.97
N ALA A 60 17.23 -8.01 -5.12
CA ALA A 60 17.64 -6.63 -5.34
C ALA A 60 16.42 -5.71 -5.43
N VAL A 61 15.38 -6.15 -6.14
CA VAL A 61 14.11 -5.41 -6.24
C VAL A 61 13.45 -5.27 -4.87
N ARG A 62 13.38 -6.36 -4.08
CA ARG A 62 12.83 -6.31 -2.71
C ARG A 62 13.59 -5.33 -1.82
N SER A 63 14.92 -5.34 -1.89
CA SER A 63 15.77 -4.46 -1.10
C SER A 63 15.56 -2.99 -1.46
N SER A 64 15.61 -2.65 -2.76
CA SER A 64 15.38 -1.28 -3.23
C SER A 64 13.96 -0.80 -2.93
N ALA A 65 12.94 -1.66 -3.09
CA ALA A 65 11.56 -1.35 -2.74
C ALA A 65 11.38 -1.10 -1.24
N SER A 66 11.97 -1.92 -0.38
CA SER A 66 11.88 -1.75 1.08
C SER A 66 12.52 -0.43 1.54
N GLU A 67 13.64 -0.05 0.93
CA GLU A 67 14.30 1.22 1.22
C GLU A 67 13.48 2.43 0.75
N VAL A 68 12.93 2.35 -0.47
CA VAL A 68 12.02 3.37 -1.01
C VAL A 68 10.81 3.52 -0.11
N PHE A 69 10.17 2.42 0.29
CA PHE A 69 9.01 2.44 1.17
C PHE A 69 9.32 3.12 2.51
N GLY A 70 10.43 2.74 3.16
CA GLY A 70 10.85 3.34 4.42
C GLY A 70 11.17 4.84 4.31
N SER A 71 11.54 5.33 3.13
CA SER A 71 11.73 6.77 2.88
C SER A 71 10.39 7.47 2.67
N LEU A 72 9.54 6.92 1.81
CA LEU A 72 8.25 7.52 1.46
C LEU A 72 7.26 7.53 2.63
N VAL A 73 7.23 6.50 3.47
CA VAL A 73 6.29 6.41 4.61
C VAL A 73 6.47 7.57 5.60
N ARG A 74 7.69 8.11 5.71
CA ARG A 74 8.00 9.29 6.53
C ARG A 74 7.47 10.60 5.95
N LEU A 75 7.21 10.62 4.65
CA LEU A 75 6.67 11.79 3.94
C LEU A 75 5.14 11.86 4.00
N ILE A 76 4.47 10.73 4.26
CA ILE A 76 2.99 10.66 4.27
C ILE A 76 2.33 11.61 5.28
N PRO A 77 2.81 11.75 6.52
CA PRO A 77 2.21 12.73 7.44
C PRO A 77 2.37 14.18 6.97
N LEU A 78 3.36 14.47 6.12
CA LEU A 78 3.65 15.81 5.61
C LEU A 78 2.78 16.20 4.40
N GLU A 79 2.12 15.22 3.76
CA GLU A 79 1.18 15.45 2.64
C GLU A 79 -0.11 16.16 3.05
N GLU A 80 -0.42 16.27 4.35
CA GLU A 80 -1.67 16.86 4.83
C GLU A 80 -1.74 18.39 4.70
N GLY A 81 -0.67 19.03 4.24
CA GLY A 81 -0.66 20.46 3.89
C GLY A 81 -1.09 20.71 2.45
N LYS A 82 -1.84 21.81 2.20
CA LYS A 82 -2.03 22.34 0.84
C LYS A 82 -0.65 22.66 0.26
N SER A 83 -0.16 21.85 -0.67
CA SER A 83 1.06 22.17 -1.40
C SER A 83 0.71 23.09 -2.58
N SER A 84 1.60 24.03 -2.89
CA SER A 84 1.52 24.90 -4.07
C SER A 84 1.44 24.11 -5.39
N ASP A 85 1.78 22.83 -5.38
CA ASP A 85 1.78 21.94 -6.55
C ASP A 85 0.39 21.36 -6.87
N ASP A 86 -0.63 21.60 -6.03
CA ASP A 86 -2.02 21.20 -6.29
C ASP A 86 -2.59 21.83 -7.59
N GLU A 87 -2.07 22.99 -8.00
CA GLU A 87 -2.45 23.64 -9.26
C GLU A 87 -1.85 22.94 -10.50
N GLN A 88 -0.77 22.15 -10.33
CA GLN A 88 -0.08 21.48 -11.43
C GLN A 88 -0.57 20.04 -11.69
N LEU A 89 -1.41 19.50 -10.80
CA LEU A 89 -1.96 18.14 -10.93
C LEU A 89 -3.27 18.16 -11.73
N SER A 90 -3.41 17.23 -12.69
CA SER A 90 -4.71 17.02 -13.34
C SER A 90 -5.73 16.46 -12.35
N GLU A 91 -7.03 16.65 -12.64
CA GLU A 91 -8.11 16.11 -11.79
C GLU A 91 -8.02 14.58 -11.62
N GLU A 92 -7.57 13.86 -12.64
CA GLU A 92 -7.28 12.42 -12.56
C GLU A 92 -6.21 12.10 -11.52
N MET A 93 -5.08 12.83 -11.53
CA MET A 93 -4.00 12.63 -10.56
C MET A 93 -4.45 13.00 -9.15
N LYS A 94 -5.28 14.05 -8.98
CA LYS A 94 -5.85 14.39 -7.67
C LYS A 94 -6.72 13.26 -7.12
N LYS A 95 -7.51 12.62 -7.99
CA LYS A 95 -8.34 11.45 -7.60
C LYS A 95 -7.47 10.25 -7.21
N GLU A 96 -6.51 9.88 -8.04
CA GLU A 96 -5.56 8.79 -7.75
C GLU A 96 -4.79 9.03 -6.44
N ARG A 97 -4.41 10.30 -6.18
CA ARG A 97 -3.78 10.69 -4.92
C ARG A 97 -4.70 10.44 -3.73
N GLU A 98 -5.97 10.85 -3.82
CA GLU A 98 -6.90 10.62 -2.71
C GLU A 98 -7.16 9.11 -2.50
N GLU A 99 -7.27 8.31 -3.56
CA GLU A 99 -7.38 6.86 -3.46
C GLU A 99 -6.16 6.25 -2.75
N ALA A 100 -4.95 6.70 -3.09
CA ALA A 100 -3.74 6.29 -2.40
C ALA A 100 -3.71 6.75 -0.94
N ARG A 101 -4.19 7.97 -0.62
CA ARG A 101 -4.33 8.45 0.78
C ARG A 101 -5.32 7.62 1.58
N VAL A 102 -6.46 7.25 1.00
CA VAL A 102 -7.43 6.33 1.63
C VAL A 102 -6.76 5.00 1.94
N PHE A 103 -6.08 4.41 0.95
CA PHE A 103 -5.36 3.15 1.13
C PHE A 103 -4.30 3.24 2.25
N LEU A 104 -3.48 4.28 2.25
CA LEU A 104 -2.44 4.47 3.27
C LEU A 104 -3.02 4.71 4.66
N GLY A 105 -4.10 5.49 4.76
CA GLY A 105 -4.78 5.68 6.03
C GLY A 105 -5.34 4.37 6.59
N GLN A 106 -5.86 3.50 5.73
CA GLN A 106 -6.34 2.16 6.11
C GLN A 106 -5.21 1.21 6.50
N LEU A 107 -4.06 1.32 5.83
CA LEU A 107 -2.84 0.53 6.11
C LEU A 107 -2.22 0.93 7.45
N LEU A 108 -2.08 2.23 7.72
CA LEU A 108 -1.47 2.78 8.94
C LEU A 108 -2.43 2.82 10.14
N GLY A 109 -3.71 2.46 9.94
CA GLY A 109 -4.71 2.48 10.99
C GLY A 109 -5.22 3.88 11.37
N THR A 110 -4.91 4.91 10.57
CA THR A 110 -5.40 6.28 10.78
C THR A 110 -6.76 6.54 10.15
N ARG A 111 -7.22 5.65 9.24
CA ARG A 111 -8.59 5.63 8.70
C ARG A 111 -9.23 4.26 8.92
N GLN A 112 -10.55 4.26 9.10
CA GLN A 112 -11.32 3.02 9.25
C GLN A 112 -11.31 2.22 7.94
N ARG A 113 -11.09 0.91 8.06
CA ARG A 113 -11.20 -0.03 6.93
C ARG A 113 -12.65 -0.25 6.54
N THR A 114 -12.87 -0.57 5.26
CA THR A 114 -14.20 -0.95 4.79
C THR A 114 -14.63 -2.25 5.46
N PRO A 115 -15.79 -2.31 6.13
CA PRO A 115 -16.29 -3.55 6.72
C PRO A 115 -16.42 -4.66 5.68
N TYR A 116 -15.86 -5.82 5.98
CA TYR A 116 -15.97 -7.00 5.15
C TYR A 116 -17.20 -7.81 5.57
N LYS A 117 -18.17 -7.93 4.66
CA LYS A 117 -19.33 -8.78 4.86
C LYS A 117 -19.02 -10.17 4.32
N LEU A 118 -19.10 -11.16 5.21
CA LEU A 118 -18.91 -12.56 4.84
C LEU A 118 -19.95 -12.98 3.78
N PRO A 119 -19.51 -13.66 2.71
CA PRO A 119 -20.41 -14.14 1.67
C PRO A 119 -21.28 -15.30 2.14
N VAL A 120 -20.86 -16.01 3.19
CA VAL A 120 -21.54 -17.20 3.73
C VAL A 120 -21.64 -17.06 5.26
N PRO A 121 -22.77 -17.44 5.89
CA PRO A 121 -22.87 -17.46 7.35
C PRO A 121 -21.90 -18.49 7.95
N ILE A 122 -21.31 -18.14 9.09
CA ILE A 122 -20.40 -19.03 9.83
C ILE A 122 -21.23 -19.98 10.68
N GLY A 123 -21.68 -21.10 10.12
CA GLY A 123 -22.49 -22.08 10.85
C GLY A 123 -23.77 -21.50 11.47
N ASP A 124 -24.50 -22.34 12.20
CA ASP A 124 -25.74 -21.91 12.85
C ASP A 124 -25.44 -21.23 14.19
N GLY A 125 -25.82 -19.96 14.32
CA GLY A 125 -25.80 -19.22 15.59
C GLY A 125 -24.46 -18.59 16.00
N ILE A 126 -23.42 -18.64 15.17
CA ILE A 126 -22.14 -17.97 15.48
C ILE A 126 -22.21 -16.50 15.05
N THR A 127 -21.93 -15.60 16.00
CA THR A 127 -21.78 -14.17 15.75
C THR A 127 -20.34 -13.75 16.02
N LEU A 128 -19.76 -12.98 15.11
CA LEU A 128 -18.41 -12.46 15.28
C LEU A 128 -18.39 -11.37 16.35
N ARG A 129 -17.42 -11.44 17.24
CA ARG A 129 -17.11 -10.34 18.17
C ARG A 129 -16.49 -9.19 17.39
N LYS A 130 -16.59 -7.97 17.93
CA LYS A 130 -16.10 -6.75 17.28
C LYS A 130 -14.64 -6.87 16.78
N TYR A 131 -13.74 -7.37 17.62
CA TYR A 131 -12.32 -7.52 17.24
C TYR A 131 -12.11 -8.57 16.13
N GLN A 132 -12.96 -9.61 16.06
CA GLN A 132 -12.89 -10.62 15.00
C GLN A 132 -13.33 -10.03 13.66
N GLN A 133 -14.37 -9.19 13.68
CA GLN A 133 -14.79 -8.41 12.52
C GLN A 133 -13.67 -7.46 12.07
N GLU A 134 -13.04 -6.74 13.00
CA GLU A 134 -11.91 -5.84 12.69
C GLU A 134 -10.71 -6.59 12.08
N CYS A 135 -10.46 -7.82 12.52
CA CYS A 135 -9.46 -8.72 11.93
C CYS A 135 -9.86 -9.17 10.52
N LEU A 136 -11.12 -9.53 10.28
CA LEU A 136 -11.59 -9.85 8.93
C LEU A 136 -11.51 -8.64 8.00
N ASP A 137 -11.88 -7.45 8.48
CA ASP A 137 -11.75 -6.20 7.73
C ASP A 137 -10.27 -5.94 7.35
N TRP A 138 -9.33 -6.28 8.24
CA TRP A 138 -7.89 -6.21 7.97
C TRP A 138 -7.44 -7.24 6.93
N LEU A 139 -7.83 -8.51 7.06
CA LEU A 139 -7.47 -9.56 6.10
C LEU A 139 -8.06 -9.28 4.71
N ALA A 140 -9.32 -8.85 4.65
CA ALA A 140 -9.98 -8.47 3.40
C ALA A 140 -9.32 -7.25 2.76
N PHE A 141 -8.88 -6.28 3.56
CA PHE A 141 -8.07 -5.15 3.09
C PHE A 141 -6.74 -5.63 2.49
N LEU A 142 -5.98 -6.47 3.20
CA LEU A 142 -4.72 -7.00 2.68
C LEU A 142 -4.94 -7.75 1.35
N ASN A 143 -5.96 -8.61 1.30
CA ASN A 143 -6.31 -9.35 0.08
C ASN A 143 -6.69 -8.43 -1.08
N ARG A 144 -7.52 -7.40 -0.82
CA ARG A 144 -7.95 -6.41 -1.84
C ARG A 144 -6.76 -5.71 -2.50
N TYR A 145 -5.71 -5.43 -1.74
CA TYR A 145 -4.53 -4.72 -2.22
C TYR A 145 -3.33 -5.64 -2.53
N GLY A 146 -3.53 -6.96 -2.57
CA GLY A 146 -2.46 -7.92 -2.89
C GLY A 146 -1.33 -7.94 -1.87
N LEU A 147 -1.62 -7.54 -0.63
CA LEU A 147 -0.67 -7.50 0.48
C LEU A 147 -0.69 -8.82 1.25
N HIS A 148 0.40 -9.06 1.97
CA HIS A 148 0.53 -10.19 2.88
C HIS A 148 0.76 -9.66 4.30
N GLY A 149 0.30 -10.41 5.29
CA GLY A 149 0.42 -10.03 6.69
C GLY A 149 0.36 -11.26 7.59
N ALA A 150 0.69 -11.04 8.87
CA ALA A 150 0.59 -12.05 9.90
C ALA A 150 -0.50 -11.67 10.92
N LEU A 151 -1.25 -12.66 11.41
CA LEU A 151 -2.15 -12.51 12.55
C LEU A 151 -1.39 -12.86 13.83
N CYS A 152 -0.95 -11.83 14.54
CA CYS A 152 -0.17 -11.98 15.77
C CYS A 152 -1.03 -11.82 17.04
N ASP A 153 -2.35 -12.07 16.93
CA ASP A 153 -3.27 -12.02 18.07
C ASP A 153 -2.90 -13.04 19.15
N ASP A 154 -3.26 -12.75 20.40
CA ASP A 154 -3.10 -13.66 21.53
C ASP A 154 -3.86 -15.00 21.34
N MET A 155 -3.42 -16.02 22.09
CA MET A 155 -4.07 -17.33 22.09
C MET A 155 -5.53 -17.21 22.57
N GLY A 156 -6.45 -17.97 21.96
CA GLY A 156 -7.87 -17.98 22.32
C GLY A 156 -8.74 -16.95 21.61
N LEU A 157 -8.18 -16.02 20.83
CA LEU A 157 -8.96 -15.02 20.08
C LEU A 157 -9.66 -15.56 18.82
N GLY A 158 -9.44 -16.83 18.48
CA GLY A 158 -10.16 -17.51 17.39
C GLY A 158 -9.53 -17.28 16.01
N LYS A 159 -8.20 -17.24 15.92
CA LYS A 159 -7.46 -17.07 14.64
C LYS A 159 -7.89 -18.06 13.55
N THR A 160 -8.14 -19.31 13.91
CA THR A 160 -8.64 -20.33 12.97
C THR A 160 -9.97 -19.93 12.35
N LEU A 161 -10.91 -19.42 13.15
CA LEU A 161 -12.19 -18.93 12.65
C LEU A 161 -11.96 -17.78 11.66
N MET A 162 -11.10 -16.83 12.01
CA MET A 162 -10.82 -15.64 11.21
C MET A 162 -10.11 -15.97 9.88
N THR A 163 -9.31 -17.03 9.83
CA THR A 163 -8.62 -17.44 8.60
C THR A 163 -9.50 -18.28 7.65
N LEU A 164 -10.50 -18.99 8.18
CA LEU A 164 -11.39 -19.87 7.39
C LEU A 164 -12.70 -19.21 6.93
N SER A 165 -13.04 -18.04 7.49
CA SER A 165 -14.25 -17.28 7.15
C SER A 165 -14.02 -16.41 5.92
#